data_AF-F4LQ58-F1
#
_entry.id   AF-F4LQ58-F1
#
_cell.length_a   1.000
_cell.length_b   1.000
_cell.length_c   1.000
_cell.angle_alpha   90.00
_cell.angle_beta   90.00
_cell.angle_gamma   90.00
#
_symmetry.space_group_name_H-M   'P 1'
#
loop_
_entity.id
_entity.type
_entity.pdbx_description
1 polymer ?
#
loop_
_entity_poly.entity_id
_entity_poly.type
_entity_poly.pdbx_seq_one_letter_code
_entity_poly.pdbx_strand_id
1 'polypeptide(L)'
;MKKHFLRYIIAFILAAAAPCGAYAELLYSPTYGYSIDLPEAFALSDATQDGTGYLFDHTIVQVQVTLRIYPAAAYDNANQTLSAVFKKLSAQGEITPVSWRNADCVLAKFTMRLSPQKTSAGWAVCAALPESKGYLTLLAYAEDEAAYEQFILSVVDSIYIDRGSYYECGPVTAFAFPGSSPQEITMTVEGTPIRAVIDAEDAEANKFVIDREYGVLSLYADSEYRFEARDRYYRQIYRDAYKRLKKPAFALYAALSENAARQNQAQPEAALAQTLLSWVQTFPYDRDFAGSDFSPLPAVLAGSTSSDCDSRALLLAVLLRHMNYDTVMFVSDAYRHAVLGIALDLPGAKITVGERPYLLAETTAPVSLGLIAQDMAQTEQWRPVTFDRY
;
A
#
# COMPACT_ATOMS: atom_id res chain seq x y z
N MET A 1 -43.23 14.80 -31.00
CA MET A 1 -43.19 14.19 -29.65
C MET A 1 -41.90 13.41 -29.51
N LYS A 2 -40.98 13.95 -28.72
CA LYS A 2 -39.67 13.38 -28.39
C LYS A 2 -39.84 12.10 -27.56
N LYS A 3 -38.99 11.09 -27.81
CA LYS A 3 -38.13 10.45 -26.81
C LYS A 3 -37.23 9.42 -27.52
N HIS A 4 -36.06 9.90 -27.97
CA HIS A 4 -34.89 9.05 -28.20
C HIS A 4 -34.30 8.68 -26.85
N PHE A 5 -34.28 7.40 -26.51
CA PHE A 5 -33.49 6.87 -25.40
C PHE A 5 -32.13 6.48 -25.98
N LEU A 6 -31.21 7.46 -25.99
CA LEU A 6 -29.82 7.26 -26.36
C LEU A 6 -29.15 6.42 -25.26
N ARG A 7 -28.91 5.14 -25.54
CA ARG A 7 -28.06 4.28 -24.70
C ARG A 7 -26.62 4.79 -24.85
N TYR A 8 -26.05 5.29 -23.77
CA TYR A 8 -24.62 5.57 -23.68
C TYR A 8 -23.87 4.22 -23.75
N ILE A 9 -23.21 3.97 -24.87
CA ILE A 9 -22.11 3.02 -24.94
C ILE A 9 -20.95 3.72 -24.24
N ILE A 10 -20.68 3.35 -22.98
CA ILE A 10 -19.46 3.78 -22.30
C ILE A 10 -18.34 2.89 -22.83
N ALA A 11 -17.43 3.54 -23.55
CA ALA A 11 -16.23 2.94 -24.12
C ALA A 11 -15.32 2.42 -23.01
N PHE A 12 -14.90 1.15 -23.13
CA PHE A 12 -13.64 0.69 -22.56
C PHE A 12 -12.53 1.52 -23.20
N ILE A 13 -11.80 2.31 -22.41
CA ILE A 13 -10.46 2.74 -22.82
C ILE A 13 -9.54 1.55 -22.56
N LEU A 14 -9.58 0.58 -23.47
CA LEU A 14 -8.43 -0.25 -23.79
C LEU A 14 -7.67 0.53 -24.86
N ALA A 15 -6.57 1.18 -24.47
CA ALA A 15 -5.64 1.76 -25.44
C ALA A 15 -4.99 0.62 -26.24
N ALA A 16 -5.67 0.18 -27.30
CA ALA A 16 -5.17 -0.82 -28.22
C ALA A 16 -4.45 -0.13 -29.38
N ALA A 17 -3.12 -0.05 -29.28
CA ALA A 17 -2.23 0.06 -30.43
C ALA A 17 -0.93 -0.72 -30.14
N ALA A 18 -0.69 -1.76 -30.97
CA ALA A 18 0.38 -2.77 -30.93
C ALA A 18 0.20 -3.93 -29.92
N PRO A 19 0.63 -5.17 -30.24
CA PRO A 19 0.68 -6.29 -29.30
C PRO A 19 1.88 -6.09 -28.36
N CYS A 20 1.82 -5.05 -27.55
CA CYS A 20 2.58 -4.95 -26.33
C CYS A 20 1.64 -5.50 -25.25
N GLY A 21 2.07 -6.54 -24.52
CA GLY A 21 1.27 -7.07 -23.42
C GLY A 21 0.79 -5.92 -22.53
N ALA A 22 -0.51 -5.80 -22.32
CA ALA A 22 -1.05 -4.84 -21.40
C ALA A 22 -0.71 -5.33 -19.98
N TYR A 23 0.41 -4.88 -19.44
CA TYR A 23 0.74 -5.04 -18.03
C TYR A 23 -0.10 -4.03 -17.25
N ALA A 24 -1.05 -4.51 -16.46
CA ALA A 24 -1.84 -3.65 -15.61
C ALA A 24 -1.35 -3.80 -14.17
N GLU A 25 -0.55 -2.83 -13.71
CA GLU A 25 0.00 -2.79 -12.34
C GLU A 25 -1.10 -2.52 -11.30
N LEU A 26 -2.03 -1.63 -11.64
CA LEU A 26 -3.26 -1.38 -10.89
C LEU A 26 -4.45 -1.80 -11.73
N LEU A 27 -5.12 -2.89 -11.34
CA LEU A 27 -6.41 -3.25 -11.90
C LEU A 27 -7.47 -2.32 -11.32
N TYR A 28 -8.25 -1.65 -12.16
CA TYR A 28 -9.32 -0.76 -11.73
C TYR A 28 -10.63 -1.06 -12.46
N SER A 29 -11.72 -1.16 -11.71
CA SER A 29 -13.06 -1.23 -12.29
C SER A 29 -13.86 0.04 -11.94
N PRO A 30 -14.10 0.96 -12.90
CA PRO A 30 -14.98 2.09 -12.66
C PRO A 30 -16.43 1.67 -12.44
N THR A 31 -16.86 0.56 -13.06
CA THR A 31 -18.22 0.01 -12.93
C THR A 31 -18.49 -0.48 -11.51
N TYR A 32 -17.54 -1.23 -10.94
CA TYR A 32 -17.72 -1.89 -9.65
C TYR A 32 -17.05 -1.14 -8.50
N GLY A 33 -16.19 -0.16 -8.79
CA GLY A 33 -15.56 0.72 -7.81
C GLY A 33 -14.40 0.09 -7.02
N TYR A 34 -13.92 -1.09 -7.42
CA TYR A 34 -12.77 -1.74 -6.78
C TYR A 34 -11.46 -1.44 -7.53
N SER A 35 -10.35 -1.68 -6.84
CA SER A 35 -9.01 -1.71 -7.44
C SER A 35 -8.18 -2.84 -6.84
N ILE A 36 -7.11 -3.25 -7.51
CA ILE A 36 -6.16 -4.26 -7.03
C ILE A 36 -4.75 -3.85 -7.47
N ASP A 37 -3.85 -3.60 -6.51
CA ASP A 37 -2.43 -3.26 -6.78
C ASP A 37 -1.61 -4.56 -6.78
N LEU A 38 -1.75 -5.34 -7.85
CA LEU A 38 -1.06 -6.62 -7.99
C LEU A 38 0.47 -6.40 -8.01
N PRO A 39 1.27 -7.38 -7.56
CA PRO A 39 2.68 -7.43 -7.92
C PRO A 39 2.88 -7.30 -9.44
N GLU A 40 4.04 -6.79 -9.87
CA GLU A 40 4.30 -6.51 -11.28
C GLU A 40 4.31 -7.77 -12.16
N ALA A 41 4.26 -7.61 -13.47
CA ALA A 41 4.44 -8.72 -14.43
C ALA A 41 3.33 -9.80 -14.48
N PHE A 42 2.12 -9.51 -14.00
CA PHE A 42 0.91 -10.28 -14.35
C PHE A 42 0.43 -9.95 -15.77
N ALA A 43 0.05 -10.98 -16.52
CA ALA A 43 -0.55 -10.87 -17.84
C ALA A 43 -1.96 -11.50 -17.84
N LEU A 44 -2.92 -10.82 -18.48
CA LEU A 44 -4.27 -11.38 -18.68
C LEU A 44 -4.21 -12.56 -19.64
N SER A 45 -4.62 -13.75 -19.19
CA SER A 45 -4.62 -14.96 -20.01
C SER A 45 -6.00 -15.39 -20.48
N ASP A 46 -7.05 -15.10 -19.70
CA ASP A 46 -8.43 -15.35 -20.10
C ASP A 46 -9.40 -14.35 -19.47
N ALA A 47 -10.54 -14.12 -20.11
CA ALA A 47 -11.61 -13.28 -19.60
C ALA A 47 -12.98 -13.77 -20.07
N THR A 48 -13.98 -13.66 -19.20
CA THR A 48 -15.36 -13.98 -19.56
C THR A 48 -15.94 -12.92 -20.48
N GLN A 49 -16.82 -13.34 -21.40
CA GLN A 49 -17.47 -12.43 -22.34
C GLN A 49 -18.33 -11.35 -21.68
N ASP A 50 -18.83 -11.61 -20.46
CA ASP A 50 -19.62 -10.67 -19.67
C ASP A 50 -18.75 -9.62 -18.94
N GLY A 51 -17.41 -9.71 -19.02
CA GLY A 51 -16.48 -8.78 -18.39
C GLY A 51 -16.47 -8.85 -16.86
N THR A 52 -16.95 -9.95 -16.27
CA THR A 52 -17.01 -10.13 -14.81
C THR A 52 -15.95 -11.08 -14.26
N GLY A 53 -15.29 -11.87 -15.09
CA GLY A 53 -14.28 -12.85 -14.70
C GLY A 53 -13.01 -12.73 -15.52
N TYR A 54 -11.87 -12.85 -14.85
CA TYR A 54 -10.52 -12.68 -15.41
C TYR A 54 -9.58 -13.72 -14.82
N LEU A 55 -8.68 -14.24 -15.66
CA LEU A 55 -7.56 -15.09 -15.27
C LEU A 55 -6.26 -14.37 -15.65
N PHE A 56 -5.34 -14.31 -14.71
CA PHE A 56 -4.02 -13.74 -14.90
C PHE A 56 -2.95 -14.78 -14.58
N ASP A 57 -1.94 -14.82 -15.44
CA ASP A 57 -0.74 -15.61 -15.24
C ASP A 57 0.44 -14.68 -14.96
N HIS A 58 1.22 -15.00 -13.93
CA HIS A 58 2.44 -14.28 -13.66
C HIS A 58 3.56 -14.73 -14.62
N THR A 59 4.34 -13.79 -15.14
CA THR A 59 5.35 -14.09 -16.17
C THR A 59 6.73 -14.47 -15.61
N ILE A 60 7.05 -14.09 -14.37
CA ILE A 60 8.31 -14.43 -13.68
C ILE A 60 8.19 -15.65 -12.75
N VAL A 61 7.16 -15.68 -11.89
CA VAL A 61 6.90 -16.78 -10.95
C VAL A 61 5.69 -17.62 -11.36
N GLN A 62 5.57 -18.83 -10.81
CA GLN A 62 4.49 -19.77 -11.14
C GLN A 62 3.23 -19.54 -10.31
N VAL A 63 2.70 -18.31 -10.32
CA VAL A 63 1.48 -17.91 -9.60
C VAL A 63 0.40 -17.51 -10.60
N GLN A 64 -0.83 -17.98 -10.35
CA GLN A 64 -2.02 -17.62 -11.11
C GLN A 64 -3.01 -16.87 -10.23
N VAL A 65 -3.77 -15.95 -10.83
CA VAL A 65 -4.80 -15.17 -10.16
C VAL A 65 -6.11 -15.27 -10.92
N THR A 66 -7.16 -15.71 -10.25
CA THR A 66 -8.52 -15.68 -10.78
C THR A 66 -9.32 -14.62 -10.04
N LEU A 67 -9.89 -13.69 -10.80
CA LEU A 67 -10.72 -12.59 -10.33
C LEU A 67 -12.12 -12.78 -10.89
N ARG A 68 -13.15 -12.68 -10.04
CA ARG A 68 -14.54 -12.66 -10.50
C ARG A 68 -15.43 -11.77 -9.66
N ILE A 69 -16.34 -11.07 -10.31
CA ILE A 69 -17.41 -10.31 -9.66
C ILE A 69 -18.72 -11.08 -9.75
N TYR A 70 -19.35 -11.31 -8.61
CA TYR A 70 -20.68 -11.90 -8.53
C TYR A 70 -21.70 -10.81 -8.21
N PRO A 71 -22.85 -10.74 -8.92
CA PRO A 71 -23.86 -9.74 -8.63
C PRO A 71 -24.47 -10.00 -7.24
N ALA A 72 -24.89 -8.93 -6.55
CA ALA A 72 -25.43 -9.04 -5.19
C ALA A 72 -26.68 -9.93 -5.09
N ALA A 73 -27.43 -10.11 -6.18
CA ALA A 73 -28.60 -10.98 -6.23
C ALA A 73 -28.24 -12.48 -6.34
N ALA A 74 -26.98 -12.85 -6.58
CA ALA A 74 -26.59 -14.25 -6.76
C ALA A 74 -26.46 -15.01 -5.44
N TYR A 75 -26.07 -14.33 -4.35
CA TYR A 75 -25.75 -14.91 -3.05
C TYR A 75 -26.05 -13.91 -1.94
N ASP A 76 -26.35 -14.40 -0.73
CA ASP A 76 -26.73 -13.52 0.39
C ASP A 76 -25.53 -12.85 1.06
N ASN A 77 -24.34 -13.46 0.97
CA ASN A 77 -23.11 -12.99 1.61
C ASN A 77 -21.83 -13.55 0.95
N ALA A 78 -20.69 -13.02 1.35
CA ALA A 78 -19.37 -13.37 0.86
C ALA A 78 -19.03 -14.85 1.16
N ASN A 79 -19.43 -15.36 2.32
CA ASN A 79 -19.23 -16.77 2.68
C ASN A 79 -19.96 -17.73 1.73
N GLN A 80 -21.24 -17.47 1.44
CA GLN A 80 -22.02 -18.25 0.47
C GLN A 80 -21.43 -18.14 -0.94
N THR A 81 -20.99 -16.94 -1.33
CA THR A 81 -20.35 -16.69 -2.63
C THR A 81 -19.09 -17.55 -2.79
N LEU A 82 -18.16 -17.48 -1.83
CA LEU A 82 -16.92 -18.24 -1.88
C LEU A 82 -17.14 -19.75 -1.76
N SER A 83 -18.11 -20.18 -0.94
CA SER A 83 -18.52 -21.58 -0.85
C SER A 83 -19.03 -22.13 -2.19
N ALA A 84 -19.83 -21.34 -2.92
CA ALA A 84 -20.31 -21.71 -4.24
C ALA A 84 -19.18 -21.76 -5.28
N VAL A 85 -18.18 -20.87 -5.18
CA VAL A 85 -16.96 -20.90 -6.00
C VAL A 85 -16.17 -22.18 -5.74
N PHE A 86 -15.92 -22.52 -4.47
CA PHE A 86 -15.19 -23.74 -4.10
C PHE A 86 -15.88 -24.99 -4.60
N LYS A 87 -17.21 -25.07 -4.49
CA LYS A 87 -17.99 -26.17 -5.05
C LYS A 87 -17.83 -26.29 -6.57
N LYS A 88 -17.83 -25.18 -7.32
CA LYS A 88 -17.64 -25.20 -8.78
C LYS A 88 -16.23 -25.65 -9.18
N LEU A 89 -15.22 -25.26 -8.40
CA LEU A 89 -13.82 -25.60 -8.64
C LEU A 89 -13.41 -26.95 -8.04
N SER A 90 -14.33 -27.65 -7.35
CA SER A 90 -14.01 -28.81 -6.52
C SER A 90 -12.85 -28.53 -5.55
N ALA A 91 -12.77 -27.30 -5.05
CA ALA A 91 -11.75 -26.86 -4.10
C ALA A 91 -12.13 -27.23 -2.67
N GLN A 92 -11.12 -27.45 -1.83
CA GLN A 92 -11.26 -27.75 -0.41
C GLN A 92 -10.49 -26.69 0.40
N GLY A 93 -11.11 -26.15 1.43
CA GLY A 93 -10.52 -25.12 2.28
C GLY A 93 -11.47 -24.67 3.37
N GLU A 94 -10.94 -24.03 4.40
CA GLU A 94 -11.72 -23.41 5.47
C GLU A 94 -11.97 -21.94 5.11
N ILE A 95 -13.23 -21.52 5.12
CA ILE A 95 -13.63 -20.14 4.88
C ILE A 95 -13.87 -19.46 6.23
N THR A 96 -13.15 -18.37 6.47
CA THR A 96 -13.15 -17.65 7.74
C THR A 96 -13.60 -16.19 7.52
N PRO A 97 -14.57 -15.68 8.30
CA PRO A 97 -14.93 -14.26 8.27
C PRO A 97 -13.79 -13.34 8.70
N VAL A 98 -13.71 -12.16 8.09
CA VAL A 98 -12.71 -11.13 8.40
C VAL A 98 -13.40 -9.82 8.75
N SER A 99 -13.01 -9.23 9.87
CA SER A 99 -13.41 -7.86 10.22
C SER A 99 -12.57 -6.85 9.44
N TRP A 100 -13.00 -6.51 8.22
CA TRP A 100 -12.28 -5.59 7.35
C TRP A 100 -13.22 -4.54 6.76
N ARG A 101 -12.90 -3.25 6.96
CA ARG A 101 -13.65 -2.10 6.40
C ARG A 101 -15.17 -2.08 6.68
N ASN A 102 -15.63 -2.79 7.72
CA ASN A 102 -17.05 -3.07 7.97
C ASN A 102 -17.78 -3.69 6.77
N ALA A 103 -17.05 -4.34 5.87
CA ALA A 103 -17.59 -5.07 4.74
C ALA A 103 -17.78 -6.54 5.11
N ASP A 104 -18.79 -7.17 4.52
CA ASP A 104 -18.93 -8.62 4.53
C ASP A 104 -17.76 -9.22 3.73
N CYS A 105 -16.79 -9.79 4.45
CA CYS A 105 -15.51 -10.24 3.90
C CYS A 105 -15.14 -11.60 4.50
N VAL A 106 -14.62 -12.49 3.66
CA VAL A 106 -14.09 -13.79 4.06
C VAL A 106 -12.74 -14.06 3.40
N LEU A 107 -11.89 -14.80 4.10
CA LEU A 107 -10.64 -15.38 3.59
C LEU A 107 -10.71 -16.90 3.64
N ALA A 108 -9.92 -17.56 2.79
CA ALA A 108 -9.75 -18.99 2.85
C ALA A 108 -8.40 -19.43 2.29
N LYS A 109 -7.69 -20.29 3.03
CA LYS A 109 -6.64 -21.13 2.43
C LYS A 109 -7.31 -22.33 1.77
N PHE A 110 -6.93 -22.65 0.54
CA PHE A 110 -7.58 -23.71 -0.22
C PHE A 110 -6.61 -24.56 -1.03
N THR A 111 -7.09 -25.73 -1.44
CA THR A 111 -6.46 -26.62 -2.41
C THR A 111 -7.46 -26.96 -3.51
N MET A 112 -7.00 -27.12 -4.74
CA MET A 112 -7.83 -27.54 -5.87
C MET A 112 -7.03 -28.41 -6.85
N ARG A 113 -7.73 -29.22 -7.66
CA ARG A 113 -7.11 -30.03 -8.72
C ARG A 113 -7.60 -29.56 -10.07
N LEU A 114 -6.77 -28.79 -10.76
CA LEU A 114 -7.05 -28.31 -12.12
C LEU A 114 -6.75 -29.37 -13.19
N SER A 115 -5.89 -30.34 -12.88
CA SER A 115 -5.67 -31.52 -13.72
C SER A 115 -5.44 -32.77 -12.86
N PRO A 116 -5.58 -33.98 -13.41
CA PRO A 116 -5.40 -35.22 -12.65
C PRO A 116 -4.01 -35.37 -11.99
N GLN A 117 -3.01 -34.65 -12.51
CA GLN A 117 -1.61 -34.77 -12.08
C GLN A 117 -1.12 -33.57 -11.26
N LYS A 118 -1.88 -32.46 -11.21
CA LYS A 118 -1.45 -31.20 -10.58
C LYS A 118 -2.48 -30.73 -9.57
N THR A 119 -2.03 -30.61 -8.32
CA THR A 119 -2.79 -29.99 -7.23
C THR A 119 -2.20 -28.60 -7.04
N SER A 120 -3.07 -27.59 -7.01
CA SER A 120 -2.69 -26.22 -6.71
C SER A 120 -3.24 -25.84 -5.33
N ALA A 121 -2.52 -25.00 -4.62
CA ALA A 121 -2.94 -24.44 -3.35
C ALA A 121 -2.75 -22.93 -3.34
N GLY A 122 -3.47 -22.24 -2.47
CA GLY A 122 -3.39 -20.80 -2.38
C GLY A 122 -4.39 -20.19 -1.41
N TRP A 123 -4.62 -18.90 -1.61
CA TRP A 123 -5.49 -18.09 -0.76
C TRP A 123 -6.56 -17.40 -1.59
N ALA A 124 -7.75 -17.30 -1.01
CA ALA A 124 -8.91 -16.65 -1.59
C ALA A 124 -9.42 -15.55 -0.67
N VAL A 125 -9.90 -14.45 -1.26
CA VAL A 125 -10.72 -13.44 -0.59
C VAL A 125 -12.03 -13.27 -1.33
N CYS A 126 -13.11 -13.09 -0.59
CA CYS A 126 -14.36 -12.59 -1.12
C CYS A 126 -14.85 -11.43 -0.26
N ALA A 127 -15.10 -10.27 -0.87
CA ALA A 127 -15.53 -9.06 -0.17
C ALA A 127 -16.73 -8.42 -0.87
N ALA A 128 -17.73 -8.02 -0.10
CA ALA A 128 -18.84 -7.23 -0.58
C ALA A 128 -18.38 -5.84 -1.05
N LEU A 129 -18.86 -5.44 -2.22
CA LEU A 129 -18.64 -4.10 -2.77
C LEU A 129 -19.72 -3.12 -2.28
N PRO A 130 -19.38 -1.84 -2.08
CA PRO A 130 -20.34 -0.82 -1.68
C PRO A 130 -21.55 -0.71 -2.62
N GLU A 131 -22.63 -0.11 -2.12
CA GLU A 131 -23.85 0.16 -2.91
C GLU A 131 -24.48 -1.09 -3.54
N SER A 132 -24.30 -2.25 -2.89
CA SER A 132 -24.80 -3.55 -3.38
C SER A 132 -24.33 -3.89 -4.80
N LYS A 133 -23.13 -3.43 -5.18
CA LYS A 133 -22.53 -3.70 -6.50
C LYS A 133 -22.13 -5.17 -6.72
N GLY A 134 -22.11 -5.97 -5.66
CA GLY A 134 -21.85 -7.40 -5.71
C GLY A 134 -20.72 -7.81 -4.79
N TYR A 135 -20.08 -8.93 -5.12
CA TYR A 135 -18.98 -9.52 -4.37
C TYR A 135 -17.76 -9.63 -5.28
N LEU A 136 -16.66 -9.01 -4.86
CA LEU A 136 -15.34 -9.18 -5.44
C LEU A 136 -14.73 -10.46 -4.89
N THR A 137 -14.50 -11.45 -5.74
CA THR A 137 -13.86 -12.72 -5.38
C THR A 137 -12.52 -12.85 -6.10
N LEU A 138 -11.44 -13.02 -5.34
CA LEU A 138 -10.08 -13.17 -5.86
C LEU A 138 -9.46 -14.45 -5.28
N LEU A 139 -8.90 -15.29 -6.14
CA LEU A 139 -8.15 -16.48 -5.77
C LEU A 139 -6.74 -16.33 -6.33
N ALA A 140 -5.71 -16.47 -5.50
CA ALA A 140 -4.31 -16.51 -5.91
C ALA A 140 -3.72 -17.87 -5.51
N TYR A 141 -3.06 -18.57 -6.43
CA TYR A 141 -2.63 -19.95 -6.21
C TYR A 141 -1.44 -20.34 -7.08
N ALA A 142 -0.75 -21.40 -6.65
CA ALA A 142 0.37 -22.01 -7.36
C ALA A 142 0.34 -23.54 -7.17
N GLU A 143 1.07 -24.28 -8.01
CA GLU A 143 1.34 -25.70 -7.76
C GLU A 143 2.29 -25.89 -6.58
N ASP A 144 3.31 -25.04 -6.47
CA ASP A 144 4.24 -24.97 -5.34
C ASP A 144 3.90 -23.76 -4.45
N GLU A 145 2.77 -23.83 -3.74
CA GLU A 145 2.30 -22.74 -2.88
C GLU A 145 3.31 -22.36 -1.79
N ALA A 146 4.05 -23.34 -1.25
CA ALA A 146 5.03 -23.09 -0.20
C ALA A 146 6.17 -22.17 -0.66
N ALA A 147 6.60 -22.29 -1.92
CA ALA A 147 7.62 -21.42 -2.50
C ALA A 147 7.12 -19.98 -2.74
N TYR A 148 5.81 -19.77 -2.84
CA TYR A 148 5.21 -18.50 -3.24
C TYR A 148 4.16 -17.97 -2.24
N GLU A 149 4.12 -18.48 -1.01
CA GLU A 149 3.07 -18.15 -0.04
C GLU A 149 3.00 -16.64 0.23
N GLN A 150 4.15 -15.99 0.45
CA GLN A 150 4.22 -14.54 0.70
C GLN A 150 3.72 -13.73 -0.50
N PHE A 151 4.01 -14.21 -1.72
CA PHE A 151 3.53 -13.60 -2.96
C PHE A 151 2.02 -13.73 -3.13
N ILE A 152 1.49 -14.93 -2.88
CA ILE A 152 0.05 -15.22 -2.90
C ILE A 152 -0.68 -14.36 -1.85
N LEU A 153 -0.14 -14.26 -0.64
CA LEU A 153 -0.71 -13.42 0.42
C LEU A 153 -0.69 -11.94 0.05
N SER A 154 0.40 -11.44 -0.56
CA SER A 154 0.47 -10.05 -1.01
C SER A 154 -0.58 -9.73 -2.08
N VAL A 155 -0.82 -10.66 -3.02
CA VAL A 155 -1.91 -10.53 -4.01
C VAL A 155 -3.26 -10.40 -3.30
N VAL A 156 -3.56 -11.30 -2.36
CA VAL A 156 -4.86 -11.30 -1.66
C VAL A 156 -5.04 -10.06 -0.78
N ASP A 157 -3.97 -9.54 -0.20
CA ASP A 157 -3.98 -8.32 0.63
C ASP A 157 -4.10 -7.02 -0.20
N SER A 158 -3.83 -7.08 -1.50
CA SER A 158 -3.73 -5.91 -2.38
C SER A 158 -5.07 -5.35 -2.90
N ILE A 159 -6.21 -5.85 -2.41
CA ILE A 159 -7.53 -5.40 -2.86
C ILE A 159 -7.97 -4.08 -2.21
N TYR A 160 -8.66 -3.24 -2.98
CA TYR A 160 -9.31 -2.00 -2.55
C TYR A 160 -10.78 -2.07 -2.93
N ILE A 161 -11.69 -2.05 -1.96
CA ILE A 161 -13.15 -2.16 -2.21
C ILE A 161 -13.87 -0.80 -2.16
N ASP A 162 -13.20 0.21 -1.60
CA ASP A 162 -13.69 1.59 -1.50
C ASP A 162 -12.51 2.56 -1.38
N ARG A 163 -12.81 3.88 -1.35
CA ARG A 163 -11.79 4.92 -1.16
C ARG A 163 -11.04 4.80 0.17
N GLY A 164 -11.70 4.32 1.22
CA GLY A 164 -11.07 4.16 2.54
C GLY A 164 -10.03 3.04 2.56
N SER A 165 -10.18 2.04 1.69
CA SER A 165 -9.30 0.87 1.59
C SER A 165 -7.89 1.24 1.14
N TYR A 166 -7.69 2.42 0.55
CA TYR A 166 -6.38 2.95 0.18
C TYR A 166 -5.54 3.44 1.37
N TYR A 167 -6.19 3.63 2.51
CA TYR A 167 -5.62 4.20 3.72
C TYR A 167 -5.69 3.23 4.90
N GLU A 168 -5.93 1.95 4.61
CA GLU A 168 -5.97 0.86 5.59
C GLU A 168 -5.32 -0.40 5.00
N CYS A 169 -4.81 -1.26 5.88
CA CYS A 169 -4.26 -2.55 5.49
C CYS A 169 -5.29 -3.44 4.79
N GLY A 170 -4.81 -4.43 4.05
CA GLY A 170 -5.66 -5.37 3.34
C GLY A 170 -6.31 -6.42 4.26
N PRO A 171 -7.16 -7.30 3.67
CA PRO A 171 -7.90 -8.31 4.42
C PRO A 171 -7.02 -9.36 5.10
N VAL A 172 -5.88 -9.75 4.52
CA VAL A 172 -4.94 -10.72 5.13
C VAL A 172 -4.34 -10.11 6.39
N THR A 173 -3.85 -8.88 6.28
CA THR A 173 -3.23 -8.18 7.39
C THR A 173 -4.25 -7.85 8.49
N ALA A 174 -5.47 -7.44 8.12
CA ALA A 174 -6.56 -7.21 9.07
C ALA A 174 -7.04 -8.50 9.77
N PHE A 175 -6.96 -9.64 9.10
CA PHE A 175 -7.27 -10.94 9.71
C PHE A 175 -6.20 -11.37 10.72
N ALA A 176 -4.93 -11.22 10.37
CA ALA A 176 -3.82 -11.59 11.23
C ALA A 176 -3.70 -10.67 12.46
N PHE A 177 -4.01 -9.38 12.29
CA PHE A 177 -3.88 -8.34 13.32
C PHE A 177 -5.17 -7.50 13.39
N PRO A 178 -6.24 -8.05 14.00
CA PRO A 178 -7.54 -7.38 14.04
C PRO A 178 -7.53 -6.10 14.89
N GLY A 179 -6.56 -5.96 15.81
CA GLY A 179 -6.45 -4.83 16.73
C GLY A 179 -7.57 -4.82 17.77
N SER A 180 -7.18 -4.72 19.04
CA SER A 180 -8.15 -4.60 20.15
C SER A 180 -7.54 -4.14 21.47
N SER A 181 -6.24 -3.81 21.46
CA SER A 181 -5.46 -3.56 22.67
C SER A 181 -4.74 -2.21 22.56
N PRO A 182 -5.42 -1.09 22.86
CA PRO A 182 -4.81 0.22 22.79
C PRO A 182 -3.66 0.37 23.80
N GLN A 183 -2.55 0.92 23.34
CA GLN A 183 -1.37 1.24 24.13
C GLN A 183 -1.05 2.74 24.02
N GLU A 184 -0.81 3.39 25.17
CA GLU A 184 -0.31 4.77 25.20
C GLU A 184 1.19 4.79 24.87
N ILE A 185 1.57 5.72 24.00
CA ILE A 185 2.96 6.06 23.70
C ILE A 185 3.19 7.55 24.00
N THR A 186 4.42 7.90 24.35
CA THR A 186 4.83 9.30 24.53
C THR A 186 5.95 9.63 23.55
N MET A 187 5.71 10.62 22.69
CA MET A 187 6.69 11.21 21.79
C MET A 187 7.22 12.49 22.41
N THR A 188 8.52 12.77 22.34
CA THR A 188 9.08 14.04 22.80
C THR A 188 9.58 14.85 21.62
N VAL A 189 8.93 15.99 21.36
CA VAL A 189 9.25 16.91 20.26
C VAL A 189 9.65 18.26 20.86
N GLU A 190 10.88 18.73 20.60
CA GLU A 190 11.43 19.97 21.18
C GLU A 190 11.30 20.04 22.72
N GLY A 191 11.47 18.90 23.40
CA GLY A 191 11.31 18.78 24.86
C GLY A 191 9.85 18.73 25.34
N THR A 192 8.87 18.84 24.45
CA THR A 192 7.44 18.73 24.76
C THR A 192 6.99 17.27 24.69
N PRO A 193 6.49 16.68 25.79
CA PRO A 193 5.91 15.33 25.76
C PRO A 193 4.51 15.37 25.14
N ILE A 194 4.28 14.55 24.12
CA ILE A 194 3.04 14.41 23.37
C ILE A 194 2.58 12.97 23.50
N ARG A 195 1.40 12.78 24.09
CA ARG A 195 0.80 11.44 24.27
C ARG A 195 -0.06 11.08 23.08
N ALA A 196 0.05 9.84 22.63
CA ALA A 196 -0.80 9.27 21.61
C ALA A 196 -1.13 7.82 21.94
N VAL A 197 -2.05 7.24 21.17
CA VAL A 197 -2.45 5.85 21.32
C VAL A 197 -2.22 5.13 20.00
N ILE A 198 -1.52 4.00 20.05
CA ILE A 198 -1.42 3.00 18.99
C ILE A 198 -2.05 1.69 19.49
N ASP A 199 -2.25 0.70 18.63
CA ASP A 199 -2.56 -0.66 19.08
C ASP A 199 -1.27 -1.40 19.47
N ALA A 200 -1.33 -2.28 20.45
CA ALA A 200 -0.20 -3.10 20.89
C ALA A 200 0.37 -3.96 19.74
N GLU A 201 -0.47 -4.36 18.78
CA GLU A 201 -0.08 -5.17 17.63
C GLU A 201 0.45 -4.32 16.45
N ASP A 202 0.35 -2.99 16.49
CA ASP A 202 0.64 -2.14 15.31
C ASP A 202 2.07 -2.30 14.78
N ALA A 203 3.05 -2.45 15.67
CA ALA A 203 4.44 -2.66 15.30
C ALA A 203 4.67 -4.03 14.63
N GLU A 204 4.08 -5.09 15.19
CA GLU A 204 4.19 -6.45 14.66
C GLU A 204 3.47 -6.59 13.32
N ALA A 205 2.29 -5.99 13.21
CA ALA A 205 1.50 -6.00 12.00
C ALA A 205 2.17 -5.24 10.84
N ASN A 206 2.78 -4.08 11.14
CA ASN A 206 3.56 -3.36 10.13
C ASN A 206 4.81 -4.15 9.72
N LYS A 207 5.48 -4.81 10.68
CA LYS A 207 6.59 -5.73 10.38
C LYS A 207 6.15 -6.89 9.48
N PHE A 208 4.99 -7.49 9.74
CA PHE A 208 4.43 -8.55 8.92
C PHE A 208 4.24 -8.12 7.46
N VAL A 209 3.76 -6.90 7.21
CA VAL A 209 3.67 -6.34 5.86
C VAL A 209 5.06 -6.10 5.26
N ILE A 210 5.98 -5.49 6.01
CA ILE A 210 7.37 -5.25 5.55
C ILE A 210 8.03 -6.56 5.11
N ASP A 211 7.97 -7.60 5.93
CA ASP A 211 8.61 -8.89 5.66
C ASP A 211 7.96 -9.56 4.44
N ARG A 212 6.62 -9.56 4.37
CA ARG A 212 5.87 -10.09 3.23
C ARG A 212 6.25 -9.42 1.92
N GLU A 213 6.22 -8.09 1.89
CA GLU A 213 6.48 -7.33 0.69
C GLU A 213 7.97 -7.35 0.31
N TYR A 214 8.88 -7.51 1.29
CA TYR A 214 10.30 -7.76 1.00
C TYR A 214 10.52 -9.13 0.36
N GLY A 215 9.82 -10.17 0.81
CA GLY A 215 9.80 -11.47 0.17
C GLY A 215 9.32 -11.40 -1.29
N VAL A 216 8.29 -10.58 -1.56
CA VAL A 216 7.82 -10.30 -2.92
C VAL A 216 8.89 -9.56 -3.73
N LEU A 217 9.42 -8.45 -3.21
CA LEU A 217 10.43 -7.64 -3.88
C LEU A 217 11.67 -8.44 -4.25
N SER A 218 12.10 -9.36 -3.38
CA SER A 218 13.27 -10.22 -3.60
C SER A 218 13.16 -11.09 -4.86
N LEU A 219 11.94 -11.46 -5.27
CA LEU A 219 11.70 -12.22 -6.50
C LEU A 219 11.93 -11.38 -7.78
N TYR A 220 12.08 -10.06 -7.66
CA TYR A 220 12.31 -9.13 -8.76
C TYR A 220 13.76 -8.64 -8.86
N ALA A 221 14.70 -9.14 -8.04
CA ALA A 221 16.07 -8.62 -7.97
C ALA A 221 16.76 -8.51 -9.36
N ASP A 222 16.60 -9.54 -10.20
CA ASP A 222 17.17 -9.62 -11.55
C ASP A 222 16.15 -9.30 -12.67
N SER A 223 15.00 -8.72 -12.30
CA SER A 223 13.90 -8.43 -13.22
C SER A 223 13.99 -7.03 -13.84
N GLU A 224 13.38 -6.87 -15.01
CA GLU A 224 13.15 -5.55 -15.61
C GLU A 224 12.20 -4.70 -14.75
N TYR A 225 11.30 -5.33 -14.00
CA TYR A 225 10.29 -4.69 -13.13
C TYR A 225 10.82 -4.35 -11.72
N ARG A 226 12.14 -4.45 -11.47
CA ARG A 226 12.70 -4.28 -10.12
C ARG A 226 12.39 -2.91 -9.49
N PHE A 227 12.23 -1.88 -10.31
CA PHE A 227 11.96 -0.53 -9.83
C PHE A 227 10.49 -0.37 -9.46
N GLU A 228 9.59 -0.83 -10.32
CA GLU A 228 8.15 -0.83 -10.15
C GLU A 228 7.75 -1.69 -8.93
N ALA A 229 8.38 -2.87 -8.79
CA ALA A 229 8.22 -3.73 -7.63
C ALA A 229 8.69 -3.06 -6.32
N ARG A 230 9.76 -2.27 -6.37
CA ARG A 230 10.24 -1.49 -5.21
C ARG A 230 9.28 -0.34 -4.89
N ASP A 231 8.76 0.35 -5.89
CA ASP A 231 7.77 1.40 -5.66
C ASP A 231 6.52 0.78 -4.98
N ARG A 232 6.10 -0.41 -5.44
CA ARG A 232 5.01 -1.15 -4.80
C ARG A 232 5.32 -1.55 -3.37
N TYR A 233 6.54 -2.02 -3.09
CA TYR A 233 6.99 -2.36 -1.73
C TYR A 233 6.73 -1.20 -0.74
N TYR A 234 7.19 0.02 -1.08
CA TYR A 234 6.94 1.18 -0.23
C TYR A 234 5.46 1.59 -0.18
N ARG A 235 4.70 1.48 -1.28
CA ARG A 235 3.26 1.76 -1.29
C ARG A 235 2.49 0.85 -0.33
N GLN A 236 2.80 -0.44 -0.29
CA GLN A 236 2.10 -1.38 0.59
C GLN A 236 2.42 -1.12 2.07
N ILE A 237 3.66 -0.78 2.40
CA ILE A 237 4.05 -0.37 3.76
C ILE A 237 3.36 0.94 4.16
N TYR A 238 3.34 1.93 3.25
CA TYR A 238 2.64 3.20 3.45
C TYR A 238 1.16 2.99 3.75
N ARG A 239 0.49 2.17 2.93
CA ARG A 239 -0.94 1.86 3.06
C ARG A 239 -1.27 1.26 4.42
N ASP A 240 -0.48 0.29 4.88
CA ASP A 240 -0.65 -0.32 6.20
C ASP A 240 -0.43 0.70 7.32
N ALA A 241 0.68 1.43 7.27
CA ALA A 241 1.05 2.39 8.30
C ALA A 241 0.08 3.58 8.40
N TYR A 242 -0.61 3.94 7.32
CA TYR A 242 -1.47 5.11 7.27
C TYR A 242 -2.52 5.11 8.38
N LYS A 243 -3.33 4.05 8.52
CA LYS A 243 -4.35 3.97 9.58
C LYS A 243 -3.72 3.94 10.98
N ARG A 244 -2.64 3.16 11.15
CA ARG A 244 -1.96 2.93 12.44
C ARG A 244 -1.41 4.23 13.02
N LEU A 245 -0.86 5.09 12.17
CA LEU A 245 -0.25 6.35 12.57
C LEU A 245 -1.23 7.53 12.64
N LYS A 246 -2.51 7.34 12.35
CA LYS A 246 -3.53 8.40 12.37
C LYS A 246 -3.63 9.12 13.71
N LYS A 247 -3.76 8.37 14.80
CA LYS A 247 -3.91 8.94 16.15
C LYS A 247 -2.64 9.69 16.58
N PRO A 248 -1.42 9.11 16.43
CA PRO A 248 -0.19 9.86 16.63
C PRO A 248 -0.06 11.14 15.79
N ALA A 249 -0.38 11.09 14.50
CA ALA A 249 -0.31 12.26 13.63
C ALA A 249 -1.23 13.39 14.12
N PHE A 250 -2.45 13.07 14.53
CA PHE A 250 -3.38 14.06 15.08
C PHE A 250 -2.91 14.62 16.43
N ALA A 251 -2.33 13.80 17.30
CA ALA A 251 -1.77 14.25 18.56
C ALA A 251 -0.58 15.21 18.34
N LEU A 252 0.32 14.88 17.41
CA LEU A 252 1.42 15.75 17.01
C LEU A 252 0.92 17.08 16.44
N TYR A 253 -0.03 17.04 15.51
CA TYR A 253 -0.60 18.25 14.92
C TYR A 253 -1.26 19.15 15.99
N ALA A 254 -2.08 18.57 16.87
CA ALA A 254 -2.75 19.31 17.93
C ALA A 254 -1.77 19.97 18.89
N ALA A 255 -0.65 19.31 19.20
CA ALA A 255 0.36 19.84 20.12
C ALA A 255 1.28 20.89 19.49
N LEU A 256 1.58 20.78 18.19
CA LEU A 256 2.64 21.56 17.54
C LEU A 256 2.14 22.71 16.66
N SER A 257 0.92 22.61 16.10
CA SER A 257 0.42 23.54 15.09
C SER A 257 0.36 25.00 15.56
N GLU A 258 -0.08 25.26 16.80
CA GLU A 258 -0.09 26.63 17.32
C GLU A 258 1.31 27.22 17.47
N ASN A 259 2.28 26.42 17.92
CA ASN A 259 3.66 26.90 18.07
C ASN A 259 4.28 27.18 16.70
N ALA A 260 4.07 26.29 15.73
CA ALA A 260 4.49 26.50 14.35
C ALA A 260 3.90 27.80 13.76
N ALA A 261 2.62 28.09 14.02
CA ALA A 261 1.99 29.34 13.60
C ALA A 261 2.56 30.59 14.29
N ARG A 262 3.02 30.48 15.55
CA ARG A 262 3.71 31.57 16.24
C ARG A 262 5.13 31.78 15.71
N GLN A 263 5.84 30.70 15.36
CA GLN A 263 7.19 30.75 14.80
C GLN A 263 7.20 31.38 13.40
N ASN A 264 6.23 31.04 12.55
CA ASN A 264 6.10 31.62 11.22
C ASN A 264 4.62 31.82 10.83
N GLN A 265 4.10 33.02 11.10
CA GLN A 265 2.72 33.37 10.76
C GLN A 265 2.44 33.36 9.26
N ALA A 266 3.45 33.65 8.43
CA ALA A 266 3.29 33.70 6.98
C ALA A 266 3.26 32.29 6.37
N GLN A 267 4.00 31.34 6.95
CA GLN A 267 4.11 29.96 6.46
C GLN A 267 4.09 28.96 7.63
N PRO A 268 2.94 28.82 8.33
CA PRO A 268 2.82 27.93 9.50
C PRO A 268 3.06 26.46 9.12
N GLU A 269 2.67 26.06 7.92
CA GLU A 269 2.88 24.71 7.41
C GLU A 269 4.37 24.39 7.23
N ALA A 270 5.15 25.34 6.72
CA ALA A 270 6.59 25.20 6.60
C ALA A 270 7.27 25.02 7.97
N ALA A 271 6.83 25.79 8.96
CA ALA A 271 7.36 25.68 10.33
C ALA A 271 7.02 24.32 10.96
N LEU A 272 5.78 23.84 10.81
CA LEU A 272 5.39 22.54 11.34
C LEU A 272 6.17 21.39 10.66
N ALA A 273 6.28 21.41 9.33
CA ALA A 273 7.07 20.43 8.59
C ALA A 273 8.55 20.44 9.01
N GLN A 274 9.13 21.63 9.24
CA GLN A 274 10.49 21.77 9.74
C GLN A 274 10.66 21.22 11.15
N THR A 275 9.73 21.49 12.07
CA THR A 275 9.76 20.94 13.44
C THR A 275 9.72 19.42 13.41
N LEU A 276 8.84 18.83 12.60
CA LEU A 276 8.74 17.37 12.46
C LEU A 276 9.98 16.76 11.79
N LEU A 277 10.55 17.43 10.78
CA LEU A 277 11.81 17.01 10.17
C LEU A 277 12.94 16.99 11.21
N SER A 278 13.12 18.09 11.94
CA SER A 278 14.15 18.21 12.98
C SER A 278 14.00 17.14 14.05
N TRP A 279 12.76 16.78 14.41
CA TRP A 279 12.47 15.70 15.35
C TRP A 279 12.83 14.32 14.80
N VAL A 280 12.40 13.98 13.59
CA VAL A 280 12.74 12.68 12.98
C VAL A 280 14.25 12.51 12.79
N GLN A 281 14.98 13.60 12.51
CA GLN A 281 16.45 13.59 12.43
C GLN A 281 17.13 13.15 13.74
N THR A 282 16.48 13.28 14.91
CA THR A 282 17.06 12.87 16.19
C THR A 282 16.88 11.39 16.51
N PHE A 283 16.20 10.62 15.67
CA PHE A 283 15.93 9.21 15.97
C PHE A 283 17.25 8.41 15.98
N PRO A 284 17.33 7.26 16.66
CA PRO A 284 18.47 6.35 16.50
C PRO A 284 18.58 5.87 15.05
N TYR A 285 19.80 5.78 14.52
CA TYR A 285 20.06 5.31 13.16
C TYR A 285 20.84 4.01 13.21
N ASP A 286 20.30 2.94 12.65
CA ASP A 286 20.97 1.65 12.51
C ASP A 286 20.43 0.90 11.29
N ARG A 287 21.28 0.12 10.63
CA ARG A 287 20.94 -0.59 9.39
C ARG A 287 21.07 -2.09 9.58
N ASP A 288 20.01 -2.80 9.21
CA ASP A 288 19.98 -4.26 9.21
C ASP A 288 20.08 -4.79 7.78
N PHE A 289 21.33 -5.01 7.35
CA PHE A 289 21.62 -5.56 6.03
C PHE A 289 21.27 -7.06 5.88
N ALA A 290 20.88 -7.76 6.96
CA ALA A 290 20.53 -9.17 6.90
C ALA A 290 19.04 -9.41 6.56
N GLY A 291 18.19 -8.38 6.74
CA GLY A 291 16.76 -8.44 6.48
C GLY A 291 16.29 -7.45 5.40
N SER A 292 15.08 -6.92 5.58
CA SER A 292 14.50 -5.91 4.68
C SER A 292 15.23 -4.55 4.72
N ASP A 293 16.10 -4.35 5.71
CA ASP A 293 16.75 -3.06 6.02
C ASP A 293 15.74 -1.92 6.20
N PHE A 294 14.51 -2.25 6.63
CA PHE A 294 13.41 -1.31 6.85
C PHE A 294 12.75 -1.53 8.22
N SER A 295 12.78 -0.50 9.07
CA SER A 295 12.23 -0.57 10.42
C SER A 295 10.71 -0.34 10.48
N PRO A 296 9.95 -1.09 11.31
CA PRO A 296 8.50 -0.91 11.43
C PRO A 296 8.11 0.48 11.96
N LEU A 297 7.27 1.21 11.22
CA LEU A 297 7.02 2.63 11.47
C LEU A 297 6.37 2.91 12.84
N PRO A 298 5.38 2.12 13.33
CA PRO A 298 4.84 2.30 14.68
C PRO A 298 5.90 2.09 15.78
N ALA A 299 6.84 1.16 15.58
CA ALA A 299 7.92 0.91 16.52
C ALA A 299 8.96 2.05 16.52
N VAL A 300 9.33 2.55 15.33
CA VAL A 300 10.20 3.72 15.17
C VAL A 300 9.59 4.93 15.89
N LEU A 301 8.31 5.20 15.66
CA LEU A 301 7.57 6.30 16.30
C LEU A 301 7.54 6.16 17.84
N ALA A 302 7.32 4.94 18.34
CA ALA A 302 7.28 4.66 19.78
C ALA A 302 8.67 4.67 20.44
N GLY A 303 9.75 4.77 19.67
CA GLY A 303 11.12 4.70 20.16
C GLY A 303 11.53 3.31 20.66
N SER A 304 10.85 2.25 20.20
CA SER A 304 11.14 0.86 20.61
C SER A 304 12.13 0.14 19.69
N THR A 305 12.52 0.76 18.57
CA THR A 305 13.54 0.26 17.64
C THR A 305 14.35 1.41 17.04
N SER A 306 15.49 1.08 16.43
CA SER A 306 16.24 2.03 15.59
C SER A 306 15.51 2.29 14.27
N SER A 307 16.08 3.16 13.43
CA SER A 307 15.53 3.51 12.11
C SER A 307 16.62 3.63 11.04
N ASP A 308 16.19 3.66 9.80
CA ASP A 308 17.01 3.77 8.59
C ASP A 308 16.51 4.96 7.73
N CYS A 309 17.15 5.22 6.58
CA CYS A 309 16.75 6.36 5.73
C CYS A 309 15.34 6.20 5.16
N ASP A 310 14.94 4.97 4.84
CA ASP A 310 13.67 4.67 4.20
C ASP A 310 12.53 4.79 5.21
N SER A 311 12.70 4.17 6.39
CA SER A 311 11.68 4.22 7.44
C SER A 311 11.47 5.62 7.99
N ARG A 312 12.51 6.46 8.09
CA ARG A 312 12.35 7.88 8.48
C ARG A 312 11.62 8.70 7.43
N ALA A 313 12.01 8.59 6.16
CA ALA A 313 11.36 9.30 5.08
C ALA A 313 9.88 8.91 4.97
N LEU A 314 9.57 7.60 5.06
CA LEU A 314 8.21 7.10 4.98
C LEU A 314 7.37 7.44 6.21
N LEU A 315 7.96 7.37 7.42
CA LEU A 315 7.28 7.81 8.65
C LEU A 315 6.85 9.27 8.55
N LEU A 316 7.78 10.16 8.21
CA LEU A 316 7.49 11.58 8.08
C LEU A 316 6.46 11.84 6.97
N ALA A 317 6.53 11.10 5.86
CA ALA A 317 5.53 11.17 4.79
C ALA A 317 4.11 10.84 5.28
N VAL A 318 3.94 9.75 6.05
CA VAL A 318 2.63 9.34 6.58
C VAL A 318 2.09 10.36 7.58
N LEU A 319 2.94 10.83 8.51
CA LEU A 319 2.53 11.83 9.51
C LEU A 319 2.05 13.13 8.85
N LEU A 320 2.83 13.66 7.90
CA LEU A 320 2.48 14.88 7.18
C LEU A 320 1.25 14.72 6.28
N ARG A 321 1.00 13.53 5.73
CA ARG A 321 -0.21 13.25 4.94
C ARG A 321 -1.49 13.35 5.77
N HIS A 322 -1.49 12.89 7.02
CA HIS A 322 -2.60 13.13 7.96
C HIS A 322 -2.79 14.61 8.31
N MET A 323 -1.76 15.43 8.09
CA MET A 323 -1.78 16.88 8.28
C MET A 323 -2.03 17.63 6.96
N ASN A 324 -2.51 16.92 5.92
CA ASN A 324 -2.92 17.47 4.63
C ASN A 324 -1.77 18.01 3.76
N TYR A 325 -0.53 17.57 4.00
CA TYR A 325 0.59 17.85 3.10
C TYR A 325 0.59 16.84 1.95
N ASP A 326 0.92 17.31 0.76
CA ASP A 326 1.25 16.45 -0.36
C ASP A 326 2.73 16.07 -0.30
N THR A 327 3.00 14.76 -0.24
CA THR A 327 4.32 14.17 -0.02
C THR A 327 4.66 13.10 -1.06
N VAL A 328 5.93 12.99 -1.39
CA VAL A 328 6.53 11.96 -2.26
C VAL A 328 7.81 11.48 -1.61
N MET A 329 8.09 10.18 -1.63
CA MET A 329 9.39 9.67 -1.20
C MET A 329 10.33 9.59 -2.41
N PHE A 330 11.59 9.97 -2.24
CA PHE A 330 12.61 9.85 -3.28
C PHE A 330 13.65 8.83 -2.86
N VAL A 331 13.92 7.86 -3.71
CA VAL A 331 14.88 6.77 -3.47
C VAL A 331 15.96 6.78 -4.53
N SER A 332 17.22 6.64 -4.12
CA SER A 332 18.36 6.62 -5.03
C SER A 332 19.23 5.39 -4.82
N ASP A 333 19.43 4.61 -5.89
CA ASP A 333 20.42 3.52 -5.90
C ASP A 333 21.84 4.05 -5.89
N ALA A 334 22.08 5.13 -6.64
CA ALA A 334 23.39 5.76 -6.78
C ALA A 334 23.89 6.28 -5.44
N TYR A 335 23.00 6.87 -4.64
CA TYR A 335 23.31 7.38 -3.32
C TYR A 335 23.04 6.39 -2.19
N ARG A 336 22.38 5.26 -2.48
CA ARG A 336 21.93 4.25 -1.51
C ARG A 336 21.17 4.90 -0.35
N HIS A 337 20.29 5.83 -0.68
CA HIS A 337 19.67 6.75 0.26
C HIS A 337 18.22 7.06 -0.13
N ALA A 338 17.44 7.48 0.86
CA ALA A 338 16.07 7.95 0.67
C ALA A 338 15.84 9.27 1.42
N VAL A 339 15.08 10.15 0.77
CA VAL A 339 14.66 11.45 1.31
C VAL A 339 13.17 11.67 1.09
N LEU A 340 12.57 12.54 1.88
CA LEU A 340 11.19 12.96 1.68
C LEU A 340 11.13 14.20 0.77
N GLY A 341 10.13 14.26 -0.09
CA GLY A 341 9.69 15.45 -0.80
C GLY A 341 8.35 15.96 -0.26
N ILE A 342 8.23 17.27 -0.05
CA ILE A 342 7.01 17.92 0.44
C ILE A 342 6.63 19.05 -0.51
N ALA A 343 5.37 19.10 -0.95
CA ALA A 343 4.89 20.17 -1.83
C ALA A 343 4.73 21.49 -1.05
N LEU A 344 5.83 22.21 -0.86
CA LEU A 344 5.89 23.51 -0.17
C LEU A 344 6.54 24.56 -1.08
N ASP A 345 5.98 25.77 -1.07
CA ASP A 345 6.53 26.91 -1.79
C ASP A 345 7.58 27.66 -0.95
N LEU A 346 8.75 27.02 -0.84
CA LEU A 346 9.95 27.57 -0.18
C LEU A 346 11.15 27.51 -1.11
N PRO A 347 12.19 28.34 -0.94
CA PRO A 347 13.46 28.16 -1.64
C PRO A 347 14.16 26.88 -1.17
N GLY A 348 15.02 26.30 -2.01
CA GLY A 348 15.86 25.14 -1.69
C GLY A 348 15.87 24.07 -2.77
N ALA A 349 16.53 22.95 -2.47
CA ALA A 349 16.58 21.77 -3.32
C ALA A 349 15.17 21.19 -3.51
N LYS A 350 14.78 21.00 -4.78
CA LYS A 350 13.48 20.50 -5.19
C LYS A 350 13.63 19.47 -6.31
N ILE A 351 12.77 18.48 -6.32
CA ILE A 351 12.57 17.58 -7.45
C ILE A 351 11.12 17.72 -7.93
N THR A 352 10.92 17.84 -9.24
CA THR A 352 9.59 17.96 -9.84
C THR A 352 9.08 16.59 -10.25
N VAL A 353 7.86 16.25 -9.83
CA VAL A 353 7.14 15.04 -10.26
C VAL A 353 5.88 15.49 -10.99
N GLY A 354 5.76 15.12 -12.26
CA GLY A 354 4.75 15.70 -13.15
C GLY A 354 4.92 17.23 -13.27
N GLU A 355 3.90 17.98 -12.86
CA GLU A 355 3.93 19.46 -12.85
C GLU A 355 4.19 20.05 -11.46
N ARG A 356 4.38 19.21 -10.43
CA ARG A 356 4.45 19.65 -9.04
C ARG A 356 5.87 19.57 -8.49
N PRO A 357 6.43 20.67 -7.95
CA PRO A 357 7.72 20.66 -7.28
C PRO A 357 7.59 20.20 -5.83
N TYR A 358 8.50 19.32 -5.41
CA TYR A 358 8.60 18.83 -4.03
C TYR A 358 9.93 19.27 -3.41
N LEU A 359 9.85 20.02 -2.32
CA LEU A 359 11.00 20.46 -1.51
C LEU A 359 11.57 19.28 -0.73
N LEU A 360 12.88 19.07 -0.83
CA LEU A 360 13.53 17.92 -0.20
C LEU A 360 13.69 18.11 1.31
N ALA A 361 13.53 17.01 2.03
CA ALA A 361 13.65 16.91 3.48
C ALA A 361 14.58 15.71 3.80
N GLU A 362 15.84 16.03 4.08
CA GLU A 362 16.89 15.08 4.45
C GLU A 362 16.71 14.63 5.90
N THR A 363 16.36 13.35 6.13
CA THR A 363 15.99 12.86 7.47
C THR A 363 17.14 12.25 8.27
N THR A 364 18.32 12.11 7.67
CA THR A 364 19.50 11.49 8.30
C THR A 364 20.62 12.48 8.64
N ALA A 365 20.48 13.75 8.27
CA ALA A 365 21.42 14.82 8.63
C ALA A 365 20.67 15.97 9.31
N PRO A 366 21.28 16.69 10.28
CA PRO A 366 20.64 17.79 10.99
C PRO A 366 20.60 19.08 10.14
N VAL A 367 19.82 19.06 9.06
CA VAL A 367 19.71 20.17 8.09
C VAL A 367 18.25 20.60 7.91
N SER A 368 18.06 21.86 7.51
CA SER A 368 16.72 22.40 7.24
C SER A 368 16.10 21.85 5.95
N LEU A 369 14.78 22.02 5.82
CA LEU A 369 14.04 21.81 4.58
C LEU A 369 14.73 22.52 3.41
N GLY A 370 14.78 21.84 2.26
CA GLY A 370 15.42 22.34 1.05
C GLY A 370 16.94 22.26 1.05
N LEU A 371 17.57 21.63 2.06
CA LEU A 371 19.00 21.36 2.08
C LEU A 371 19.26 19.86 1.87
N ILE A 372 20.21 19.56 1.00
CA ILE A 372 20.73 18.21 0.74
C ILE A 372 22.24 18.31 0.51
N ALA A 373 22.96 17.21 0.75
CA ALA A 373 24.39 17.16 0.49
C ALA A 373 24.71 17.43 -0.99
N GLN A 374 25.78 18.16 -1.26
CA GLN A 374 26.12 18.61 -2.61
C GLN A 374 26.45 17.45 -3.56
N ASP A 375 27.01 16.37 -3.04
CA ASP A 375 27.30 15.13 -3.78
C ASP A 375 26.03 14.33 -4.12
N MET A 376 24.91 14.64 -3.47
CA MET A 376 23.59 14.05 -3.70
C MET A 376 22.63 14.95 -4.51
N ALA A 377 23.12 16.08 -5.04
CA ALA A 377 22.29 17.10 -5.65
C ALA A 377 21.80 16.79 -7.09
N GLN A 378 22.27 15.70 -7.73
CA GLN A 378 21.84 15.34 -9.08
C GLN A 378 20.43 14.75 -9.03
N THR A 379 19.44 15.52 -9.49
CA THR A 379 18.03 15.19 -9.37
C THR A 379 17.64 13.95 -10.18
N GLU A 380 18.35 13.67 -11.27
CA GLU A 380 18.15 12.50 -12.13
C GLU A 380 18.50 11.16 -11.46
N GLN A 381 19.24 11.18 -10.35
CA GLN A 381 19.59 9.99 -9.58
C GLN A 381 18.51 9.59 -8.56
N TRP A 382 17.47 10.41 -8.42
CA TRP A 382 16.38 10.20 -7.49
C TRP A 382 15.12 9.72 -8.22
N ARG A 383 14.57 8.59 -7.76
CA ARG A 383 13.32 8.05 -8.29
C ARG A 383 12.16 8.38 -7.35
N PRO A 384 11.07 8.97 -7.85
CA PRO A 384 9.90 9.26 -7.02
C PRO A 384 9.08 7.99 -6.76
N VAL A 385 8.65 7.85 -5.51
CA VAL A 385 7.64 6.88 -5.06
C VAL A 385 6.42 7.67 -4.61
N THR A 386 5.33 7.55 -5.38
CA THR A 386 4.05 8.20 -5.09
C THR A 386 3.09 7.23 -4.40
N PHE A 387 2.34 7.73 -3.41
CA PHE A 387 1.45 6.90 -2.60
C PHE A 387 -0.02 6.93 -3.02
N ASP A 388 -0.46 8.04 -3.60
CA ASP A 388 -1.82 8.16 -4.16
C ASP A 388 -1.80 7.70 -5.63
N ARG A 389 -2.71 6.80 -6.02
CA ARG A 389 -2.90 6.36 -7.43
C ARG A 389 -4.25 6.83 -8.03
N TYR A 390 -4.86 7.90 -7.50
CA TYR A 390 -6.17 8.43 -7.93
C TYR A 390 -6.23 9.94 -8.08
#